data_AF-A0A0R3QGU9-F1
#
_entry.id   AF-A0A0R3QGU9-F1
#
_cell.length_a   1.000
_cell.length_b   1.000
_cell.length_c   1.000
_cell.angle_alpha   90.00
_cell.angle_beta   90.00
_cell.angle_gamma   90.00
#
_symmetry.space_group_name_H-M   'P 1'
#
loop_
_entity.id
_entity.type
_entity.pdbx_description
1 polymer ?
#
loop_
_entity_poly.entity_id
_entity_poly.type
_entity_poly.pdbx_seq_one_letter_code
_entity_poly.pdbx_strand_id
1 'polypeptide(L)'
;LTVALHHTISGEGERTVGEPTTVSVGQPDEDDSIIFNTVHGETLIQFGIEAKLSQDLGLATNKFLGTIGEFTVDGETLPLWAFAESTRVCEGDFAAPESQATGYFFRQVFFYLKIHLQHFSNIMDGFAQIHLPSTERPSGAQITVILSAYSPNGLIYFRGNQENGDFVCLELREGHVVFRINLGDDSYALVKSKKSSYADGRSHTVRVIRNYDKIHL
;
A
#
# COMPACT_ATOMS: atom_id res chain seq x y z
N LEU A 1 18.41 26.66 18.82
CA LEU A 1 17.56 26.32 19.97
C LEU A 1 16.93 24.97 19.67
N THR A 2 17.45 23.91 20.27
CA THR A 2 16.91 22.55 20.12
C THR A 2 15.83 22.42 21.18
N VAL A 3 14.57 22.55 20.78
CA VAL A 3 13.44 22.25 21.68
C VAL A 3 13.50 20.74 21.96
N ALA A 4 13.51 20.39 23.24
CA ALA A 4 13.80 19.04 23.72
C ALA A 4 12.90 17.99 23.07
N LEU A 5 13.52 16.93 22.53
CA LEU A 5 12.94 15.74 21.90
C LEU A 5 12.33 14.74 22.90
N HIS A 6 11.97 15.23 24.09
CA HIS A 6 11.62 14.39 25.23
C HIS A 6 10.24 14.76 25.74
N HIS A 7 9.32 13.79 25.70
CA HIS A 7 8.03 13.88 26.37
C HIS A 7 8.13 13.18 27.71
N THR A 8 7.72 13.87 28.78
CA THR A 8 7.60 13.28 30.11
C THR A 8 6.16 12.81 30.29
N ILE A 9 5.96 11.49 30.33
CA ILE A 9 4.68 10.87 30.72
C ILE A 9 4.77 10.53 32.20
N SER A 10 3.77 10.94 32.99
CA SER A 10 3.75 10.67 34.44
C SER A 10 3.75 9.16 34.69
N GLY A 11 4.83 8.65 35.31
CA GLY A 11 4.96 7.25 35.73
C GLY A 11 5.90 6.36 34.89
N GLU A 12 6.32 6.76 33.69
CA GLU A 12 7.06 5.88 32.76
C GLU A 12 8.42 6.40 32.27
N GLY A 13 8.96 7.46 32.89
CA GLY A 13 10.28 7.99 32.55
C GLY A 13 10.32 8.83 31.27
N GLU A 14 11.53 9.12 30.80
CA GLU A 14 11.81 9.92 29.60
C GLU A 14 11.85 9.00 28.37
N ARG A 15 10.97 9.23 27.37
CA ARG A 15 10.98 8.49 26.10
C ARG A 15 11.38 9.38 24.94
N THR A 16 12.03 8.78 23.94
CA THR A 16 12.35 9.44 22.67
C THR A 16 11.14 9.45 21.75
N VAL A 17 10.87 10.59 21.11
CA VAL A 17 9.80 10.73 20.11
C VAL A 17 10.01 9.69 18.99
N GLY A 18 9.00 8.84 18.75
CA GLY A 18 9.01 7.79 17.72
C GLY A 18 9.20 6.35 18.23
N GLU A 19 9.47 6.16 19.52
CA GLU A 19 9.50 4.81 20.10
C GLU A 19 8.08 4.22 20.18
N PRO A 20 7.80 3.05 19.57
CA PRO A 20 6.50 2.41 19.64
C PRO A 20 6.07 2.20 21.09
N THR A 21 4.98 2.85 21.49
CA THR A 21 4.41 2.68 22.83
C THR A 21 3.20 1.75 22.72
N THR A 22 3.30 0.58 23.35
CA THR A 22 2.16 -0.34 23.49
C THR A 22 1.53 -0.11 24.85
N VAL A 23 0.25 0.25 24.86
CA VAL A 23 -0.56 0.30 26.07
C VAL A 23 -1.59 -0.81 25.98
N SER A 24 -1.44 -1.82 26.83
CA SER A 24 -2.42 -2.90 26.97
C SER A 24 -3.33 -2.59 28.14
N VAL A 25 -4.65 -2.60 27.91
CA VAL A 25 -5.65 -2.43 28.96
C VAL A 25 -6.29 -3.78 29.25
N GLY A 26 -6.31 -4.19 30.51
CA GLY A 26 -6.80 -5.51 30.94
C GLY A 26 -5.68 -6.54 31.11
N GLN A 27 -6.05 -7.73 31.58
CA GLN A 27 -5.14 -8.88 31.62
C GLN A 27 -5.15 -9.54 30.23
N PRO A 28 -3.99 -9.95 29.70
CA PRO A 28 -3.94 -10.81 28.51
C PRO A 28 -4.79 -12.05 28.77
N ASP A 29 -5.68 -12.38 27.84
CA ASP A 29 -6.42 -13.62 27.89
C ASP A 29 -5.49 -14.75 27.44
N GLU A 30 -4.91 -15.48 28.40
CA GLU A 30 -3.98 -16.57 28.11
C GLU A 30 -4.68 -17.82 27.53
N ASP A 31 -6.00 -17.92 27.74
CA ASP A 31 -6.80 -19.12 27.43
C ASP A 31 -7.77 -18.93 26.25
N ASP A 32 -7.69 -17.80 25.52
CA ASP A 32 -8.63 -17.41 24.43
C ASP A 32 -10.12 -17.51 24.84
N SER A 33 -10.41 -17.30 26.13
CA SER A 33 -11.74 -17.44 26.74
C SER A 33 -12.59 -16.16 26.71
N ILE A 34 -11.97 -15.03 26.40
CA ILE A 34 -12.55 -13.68 26.43
C ILE A 34 -12.74 -13.19 25.01
N ILE A 35 -14.00 -13.08 24.60
CA ILE A 35 -14.36 -12.54 23.29
C ILE A 35 -14.61 -11.03 23.43
N PHE A 36 -13.83 -10.22 22.72
CA PHE A 36 -14.18 -8.82 22.50
C PHE A 36 -15.29 -8.74 21.44
N ASN A 37 -16.54 -8.79 21.90
CA ASN A 37 -17.69 -8.81 21.00
C ASN A 37 -17.85 -7.46 20.30
N THR A 38 -17.87 -7.48 18.96
CA THR A 38 -18.16 -6.31 18.14
C THR A 38 -19.52 -6.49 17.46
N VAL A 39 -20.32 -5.44 17.47
CA VAL A 39 -21.66 -5.41 16.86
C VAL A 39 -21.63 -4.40 15.73
N HIS A 40 -21.99 -4.86 14.53
CA HIS A 40 -21.99 -4.01 13.35
C HIS A 40 -22.91 -2.80 13.52
N GLY A 41 -22.39 -1.60 13.29
CA GLY A 41 -23.11 -0.33 13.43
C GLY A 41 -23.25 0.20 14.86
N GLU A 42 -22.89 -0.61 15.88
CA GLU A 42 -22.92 -0.19 17.29
C GLU A 42 -21.51 -0.04 17.88
N THR A 43 -20.55 -0.84 17.43
CA THR A 43 -19.16 -0.72 17.87
C THR A 43 -18.54 0.53 17.27
N LEU A 44 -18.11 1.43 18.16
CA LEU A 44 -17.44 2.67 17.81
C LEU A 44 -15.98 2.63 18.28
N ILE A 45 -15.09 3.13 17.43
CA ILE A 45 -13.70 3.41 17.78
C ILE A 45 -13.56 4.93 17.74
N GLN A 46 -13.14 5.53 18.86
CA GLN A 46 -13.08 6.98 19.03
C GLN A 46 -11.71 7.42 19.55
N PHE A 47 -11.17 8.49 18.98
CA PHE A 47 -9.96 9.13 19.45
C PHE A 47 -10.32 10.34 20.32
N GLY A 48 -10.25 10.14 21.64
CA GLY A 48 -10.92 11.01 22.60
C GLY A 48 -12.40 10.63 22.75
N ILE A 49 -13.00 11.00 23.87
CA ILE A 49 -14.36 10.59 24.24
C ILE A 49 -15.10 11.74 24.94
N GLU A 50 -16.43 11.71 24.93
CA GLU A 50 -17.24 12.71 25.62
C GLU A 50 -16.90 12.72 27.12
N ALA A 51 -16.80 13.92 27.71
CA ALA A 51 -16.39 14.08 29.11
C ALA A 51 -17.32 13.34 30.09
N LYS A 52 -18.62 13.31 29.81
CA LYS A 52 -19.59 12.59 30.65
C LYS A 52 -19.38 11.09 30.58
N LEU A 53 -19.31 10.52 29.38
CA LEU A 53 -19.05 9.10 29.18
C LEU A 53 -17.69 8.68 29.76
N SER A 54 -16.66 9.52 29.66
CA SER A 54 -15.36 9.30 30.31
C SER A 54 -15.48 9.16 31.83
N GLN A 55 -16.31 9.99 32.48
CA GLN A 55 -16.53 9.94 33.92
C GLN A 55 -17.30 8.68 34.31
N ASP A 56 -18.35 8.35 33.55
CA ASP A 56 -19.16 7.15 33.77
C ASP A 56 -18.32 5.86 33.64
N LEU A 57 -17.34 5.86 32.73
CA LEU A 57 -16.39 4.77 32.52
C LEU A 57 -15.16 4.81 33.46
N GLY A 58 -15.02 5.86 34.28
CA GLY A 58 -13.88 5.99 35.20
C GLY A 58 -12.53 6.21 34.51
N LEU A 59 -12.51 6.75 33.29
CA LEU A 59 -11.28 7.03 32.56
C LEU A 59 -10.55 8.24 33.14
N ALA A 60 -9.22 8.16 33.22
CA ALA A 60 -8.37 9.24 33.77
C ALA A 60 -8.36 10.53 32.92
N THR A 61 -8.65 10.41 31.62
CA THR A 61 -8.75 11.54 30.69
C THR A 61 -9.77 11.22 29.61
N ASN A 62 -10.44 12.26 29.12
CA ASN A 62 -11.36 12.16 27.99
C ASN A 62 -10.75 12.72 26.68
N LYS A 63 -9.50 13.19 26.73
CA LYS A 63 -8.82 13.87 25.62
C LYS A 63 -7.57 13.09 25.20
N PHE A 64 -7.38 13.02 23.89
CA PHE A 64 -6.10 12.67 23.28
C PHE A 64 -5.33 13.95 22.92
N LEU A 65 -4.05 14.00 23.24
CA LEU A 65 -3.14 15.10 22.93
C LEU A 65 -1.93 14.52 22.21
N GLY A 66 -1.90 14.63 20.88
CA GLY A 66 -0.84 14.11 20.04
C GLY A 66 -1.28 14.01 18.59
N THR A 67 -0.43 13.39 17.78
CA THR A 67 -0.65 13.12 16.36
C THR A 67 -0.81 11.61 16.15
N ILE A 68 -1.82 11.21 15.40
CA ILE A 68 -2.03 9.81 15.01
C ILE A 68 -1.54 9.67 13.57
N GLY A 69 -0.55 8.81 13.35
CA GLY A 69 0.02 8.58 12.01
C GLY A 69 -0.69 7.47 11.25
N GLU A 70 -0.75 6.27 11.84
CA GLU A 70 -1.39 5.10 11.26
C GLU A 70 -2.35 4.47 12.27
N PHE A 71 -3.46 3.93 11.76
CA PHE A 71 -4.40 3.14 12.54
C PHE A 71 -4.67 1.81 11.83
N THR A 72 -4.38 0.69 12.50
CA THR A 72 -4.60 -0.65 11.97
C THR A 72 -5.53 -1.44 12.86
N VAL A 73 -6.42 -2.23 12.26
CA VAL A 73 -7.29 -3.19 12.95
C VAL A 73 -7.13 -4.53 12.23
N ASP A 74 -6.77 -5.58 12.96
CA ASP A 74 -6.53 -6.93 12.41
C ASP A 74 -5.54 -6.96 11.23
N GLY A 75 -4.54 -6.08 11.25
CA GLY A 75 -3.53 -5.94 10.20
C GLY A 75 -3.99 -5.14 8.98
N GLU A 76 -5.20 -4.61 8.97
CA GLU A 76 -5.71 -3.72 7.93
C GLU A 76 -5.60 -2.25 8.37
N THR A 77 -4.88 -1.45 7.58
CA THR A 77 -4.79 -0.01 7.78
C THR A 77 -6.10 0.67 7.42
N LEU A 78 -6.70 1.37 8.40
CA LEU A 78 -7.90 2.15 8.23
C LEU A 78 -7.54 3.64 8.04
N PRO A 79 -8.06 4.31 7.00
CA PRO A 79 -7.73 5.71 6.74
C PRO A 79 -8.33 6.62 7.82
N LEU A 80 -7.47 7.35 8.53
CA LEU A 80 -7.86 8.27 9.61
C LEU A 80 -8.88 9.34 9.19
N TRP A 81 -8.90 9.71 7.90
CA TRP A 81 -9.84 10.68 7.33
C TRP A 81 -11.19 10.10 6.94
N ALA A 82 -11.39 8.78 7.05
CA ALA A 82 -12.67 8.11 6.76
C ALA A 82 -13.46 7.85 8.05
N PHE A 83 -13.70 8.90 8.85
CA PHE A 83 -14.48 8.82 10.07
C PHE A 83 -15.98 9.05 9.80
N ALA A 84 -16.84 8.45 10.63
CA ALA A 84 -18.29 8.65 10.55
C ALA A 84 -18.73 10.03 11.08
N GLU A 85 -18.08 10.53 12.14
CA GLU A 85 -18.39 11.80 12.79
C GLU A 85 -17.12 12.41 13.42
N SER A 86 -17.07 13.74 13.52
CA SER A 86 -16.11 14.44 14.38
C SER A 86 -16.81 15.55 15.17
N THR A 87 -16.46 15.66 16.45
CA THR A 87 -17.02 16.70 17.35
C THR A 87 -16.28 18.03 17.28
N ARG A 88 -15.09 18.06 16.63
CA ARG A 88 -14.22 19.25 16.53
C ARG A 88 -13.51 19.30 15.18
N VAL A 89 -12.84 20.41 14.91
CA VAL A 89 -11.97 20.54 13.74
C VAL A 89 -10.81 19.55 13.89
N CYS A 90 -10.63 18.69 12.87
CA CYS A 90 -9.46 17.83 12.72
C CYS A 90 -8.44 18.55 11.84
N GLU A 91 -7.19 18.58 12.28
CA GLU A 91 -6.07 19.12 11.51
C GLU A 91 -5.06 18.00 11.28
N GLY A 92 -4.40 18.02 10.12
CA GLY A 92 -3.28 17.15 9.84
C GLY A 92 -1.99 17.70 10.46
N ASP A 93 -1.04 16.82 10.71
CA ASP A 93 0.31 17.17 11.13
C ASP A 93 1.32 16.40 10.26
N PHE A 94 2.58 16.78 10.31
CA PHE A 94 3.62 16.07 9.57
C PHE A 94 3.74 14.64 10.12
N ALA A 95 3.78 13.67 9.19
CA ALA A 95 4.10 12.30 9.56
C ALA A 95 5.43 12.27 10.33
N ALA A 96 5.54 11.35 11.30
CA ALA A 96 6.84 11.01 11.85
C ALA A 96 7.81 10.72 10.69
N PRO A 97 9.08 11.16 10.74
CA PRO A 97 10.00 11.03 9.61
C PRO A 97 10.15 9.55 9.24
N GLU A 98 9.40 9.10 8.23
CA GLU A 98 9.56 7.79 7.64
C GLU A 98 10.88 7.74 6.89
N SER A 99 11.57 6.59 6.96
CA SER A 99 12.67 6.33 6.03
C SER A 99 12.11 6.45 4.62
N GLN A 100 12.63 7.40 3.84
CA GLN A 100 12.16 7.69 2.48
C GLN A 100 12.03 6.38 1.68
N ALA A 101 10.80 5.89 1.52
CA ALA A 101 10.51 4.85 0.56
C ALA A 101 10.53 5.51 -0.82
N THR A 102 11.56 5.22 -1.61
CA THR A 102 11.66 5.71 -2.99
C THR A 102 10.65 4.95 -3.86
N GLY A 103 9.41 5.41 -3.96
CA GLY A 103 8.42 4.81 -4.87
C GLY A 103 6.96 5.08 -4.52
N TYR A 104 6.06 4.70 -5.44
CA TYR A 104 4.61 4.67 -5.21
C TYR A 104 4.18 3.25 -4.86
N PHE A 105 3.40 3.08 -3.79
CA PHE A 105 2.93 1.77 -3.35
C PHE A 105 1.55 1.47 -3.97
N PHE A 106 1.46 0.41 -4.75
CA PHE A 106 0.20 -0.15 -5.23
C PHE A 106 -0.07 -1.42 -4.42
N ARG A 107 -0.98 -1.35 -3.44
CA ARG A 107 -1.35 -2.50 -2.61
C ARG A 107 -2.39 -3.33 -3.36
N GLN A 108 -2.20 -4.65 -3.36
CA GLN A 108 -3.19 -5.61 -3.84
C GLN A 108 -4.08 -5.97 -2.65
N VAL A 109 -5.36 -5.59 -2.67
CA VAL A 109 -6.32 -6.00 -1.63
C VAL A 109 -6.88 -7.37 -2.00
N PHE A 110 -6.70 -8.34 -1.11
CA PHE A 110 -7.30 -9.67 -1.26
C PHE A 110 -8.77 -9.63 -0.84
N PHE A 111 -9.70 -9.53 -1.80
CA PHE A 111 -11.11 -9.83 -1.52
C PHE A 111 -11.35 -11.35 -1.60
N TYR A 112 -11.42 -12.01 -0.43
CA TYR A 112 -11.95 -13.37 -0.33
C TYR A 112 -13.49 -13.33 -0.29
N LEU A 113 -14.14 -13.32 -1.45
CA LEU A 113 -15.53 -13.74 -1.53
C LEU A 113 -15.58 -15.19 -2.01
N LYS A 114 -15.67 -16.13 -1.06
CA LYS A 114 -15.89 -17.55 -1.33
C LYS A 114 -17.34 -17.75 -1.76
N ILE A 115 -17.66 -17.44 -3.03
CA ILE A 115 -18.84 -17.97 -3.69
C ILE A 115 -18.35 -18.83 -4.86
N HIS A 116 -18.89 -20.03 -4.90
CA HIS A 116 -18.50 -21.15 -5.75
C HIS A 116 -18.69 -20.84 -7.24
N LEU A 117 -17.79 -20.07 -7.86
CA LEU A 117 -17.55 -20.08 -9.30
C LEU A 117 -16.07 -19.78 -9.56
N GLN A 118 -15.47 -20.66 -10.35
CA GLN A 118 -14.10 -20.55 -10.84
C GLN A 118 -13.95 -19.21 -11.59
N HIS A 119 -13.17 -18.27 -11.04
CA HIS A 119 -12.25 -17.33 -11.69
C HIS A 119 -11.76 -16.37 -10.59
N PHE A 120 -10.51 -16.55 -10.14
CA PHE A 120 -9.84 -15.61 -9.24
C PHE A 120 -9.57 -14.31 -10.00
N SER A 121 -10.43 -13.31 -9.83
CA SER A 121 -10.16 -11.95 -10.29
C SER A 121 -9.21 -11.27 -9.31
N ASN A 122 -7.90 -11.39 -9.58
CA ASN A 122 -6.87 -10.58 -8.93
C ASN A 122 -6.98 -9.16 -9.50
N ILE A 123 -7.92 -8.36 -8.97
CA ILE A 123 -8.04 -6.95 -9.35
C ILE A 123 -6.96 -6.19 -8.58
N MET A 124 -6.13 -5.45 -9.30
CA MET A 124 -5.27 -4.42 -8.73
C MET A 124 -6.14 -3.20 -8.47
N ASP A 125 -6.10 -2.62 -7.28
CA ASP A 125 -7.03 -1.56 -6.87
C ASP A 125 -6.59 -0.15 -7.31
N GLY A 126 -5.87 -0.05 -8.43
CA GLY A 126 -5.44 1.23 -8.97
C GLY A 126 -4.50 1.12 -10.17
N PHE A 127 -4.45 2.18 -10.96
CA PHE A 127 -3.46 2.39 -12.02
C PHE A 127 -3.03 3.85 -12.04
N ALA A 128 -1.83 4.12 -12.52
CA ALA A 128 -1.37 5.48 -12.80
C ALA A 128 -1.35 5.70 -14.32
N GLN A 129 -2.01 6.76 -14.78
CA GLN A 129 -1.97 7.15 -16.19
C GLN A 129 -0.88 8.20 -16.39
N ILE A 130 0.08 7.89 -17.27
CA ILE A 130 1.20 8.78 -17.59
C ILE A 130 1.06 9.23 -19.06
N HIS A 131 1.05 10.54 -19.27
CA HIS A 131 1.15 11.12 -20.61
C HIS A 131 2.63 11.27 -20.99
N LEU A 132 3.09 10.52 -22.00
CA LEU A 132 4.46 10.64 -22.51
C LEU A 132 4.50 11.67 -23.64
N PRO A 133 5.26 12.77 -23.49
CA PRO A 133 5.26 13.88 -24.47
C PRO A 133 5.99 13.56 -25.78
N SER A 134 6.74 12.45 -25.85
CA SER A 134 7.53 12.08 -27.02
C SER A 134 6.82 11.05 -27.90
N THR A 135 6.83 11.28 -29.21
CA THR A 135 6.58 10.23 -30.21
C THR A 135 7.69 9.19 -30.15
N GLU A 136 7.32 7.92 -29.93
CA GLU A 136 8.27 6.80 -29.99
C GLU A 136 8.93 6.78 -31.36
N ARG A 137 10.27 6.76 -31.37
CA ARG A 137 11.02 6.71 -32.63
C ARG A 137 11.00 5.28 -33.16
N PRO A 138 10.75 5.07 -34.45
CA PRO A 138 10.85 3.73 -35.06
C PRO A 138 12.22 3.07 -34.87
N SER A 139 13.28 3.87 -34.70
CA SER A 139 14.66 3.42 -34.56
C SER A 139 15.03 2.93 -33.15
N GLY A 140 14.23 3.21 -32.12
CA GLY A 140 14.51 2.70 -30.78
C GLY A 140 13.64 3.28 -29.68
N ALA A 141 13.30 2.41 -28.73
CA ALA A 141 12.52 2.74 -27.54
C ALA A 141 13.14 2.06 -26.32
N GLN A 142 13.02 2.71 -25.17
CA GLN A 142 13.51 2.17 -23.90
C GLN A 142 12.49 2.39 -22.80
N ILE A 143 12.21 1.34 -22.04
CA ILE A 143 11.41 1.39 -20.83
C ILE A 143 12.32 0.98 -19.67
N THR A 144 12.41 1.81 -18.64
CA THR A 144 13.12 1.48 -17.39
C THR A 144 12.14 1.58 -16.23
N VAL A 145 12.00 0.52 -15.46
CA VAL A 145 11.14 0.47 -14.26
C VAL A 145 11.97 -0.06 -13.10
N ILE A 146 11.86 0.59 -11.94
CA ILE A 146 12.34 0.05 -10.68
C ILE A 146 11.12 -0.50 -9.96
N LEU A 147 11.16 -1.79 -9.61
CA LEU A 147 10.03 -2.47 -8.98
C LEU A 147 10.48 -3.32 -7.80
N SER A 148 9.63 -3.38 -6.78
CA SER A 148 9.70 -4.36 -5.70
C SER A 148 8.31 -4.99 -5.57
N ALA A 149 8.24 -6.33 -5.58
CA ALA A 149 6.98 -7.05 -5.56
C ALA A 149 7.10 -8.34 -4.74
N TYR A 150 6.02 -8.71 -4.05
CA TYR A 150 5.81 -10.05 -3.50
C TYR A 150 4.80 -10.87 -4.34
N SER A 151 3.96 -10.18 -5.11
CA SER A 151 2.98 -10.85 -5.98
C SER A 151 3.68 -11.42 -7.22
N PRO A 152 3.53 -12.73 -7.53
CA PRO A 152 4.16 -13.35 -8.69
C PRO A 152 3.49 -12.96 -10.01
N ASN A 153 2.33 -12.31 -9.98
CA ASN A 153 1.58 -11.92 -11.17
C ASN A 153 1.10 -10.46 -11.02
N GLY A 154 1.28 -9.66 -12.07
CA GLY A 154 0.81 -8.27 -12.06
C GLY A 154 1.25 -7.48 -13.28
N LEU A 155 0.40 -6.54 -13.71
CA LEU A 155 0.72 -5.63 -14.80
C LEU A 155 1.61 -4.48 -14.29
N ILE A 156 2.76 -4.27 -14.94
CA ILE A 156 3.70 -3.20 -14.57
C ILE A 156 3.52 -1.99 -15.49
N TYR A 157 3.44 -2.22 -16.80
CA TYR A 157 3.30 -1.18 -17.80
C TYR A 157 2.43 -1.68 -18.95
N PHE A 158 1.51 -0.83 -19.41
CA PHE A 158 0.69 -1.10 -20.59
C PHE A 158 0.52 0.17 -21.41
N ARG A 159 0.71 0.03 -22.72
CA ARG A 159 0.33 1.04 -23.70
C ARG A 159 -0.33 0.33 -24.85
N GLY A 160 -1.56 0.70 -25.17
CA GLY A 160 -2.31 0.15 -26.29
C GLY A 160 -2.89 1.24 -27.16
N ASN A 161 -3.07 0.95 -28.45
CA ASN A 161 -3.90 1.73 -29.36
C ASN A 161 -5.20 0.96 -29.59
N GLN A 162 -6.31 1.55 -29.17
CA GLN A 162 -7.63 0.93 -29.25
C GLN A 162 -8.12 0.72 -30.69
N GLU A 163 -7.65 1.53 -31.65
CA GLU A 163 -8.14 1.49 -33.04
C GLU A 163 -7.60 0.30 -33.83
N ASN A 164 -6.32 -0.02 -33.66
CA ASN A 164 -5.65 -1.08 -34.43
C ASN A 164 -5.26 -2.29 -33.57
N GLY A 165 -5.38 -2.22 -32.25
CA GLY A 165 -5.05 -3.31 -31.33
C GLY A 165 -3.56 -3.46 -31.05
N ASP A 166 -2.73 -2.50 -31.48
CA ASP A 166 -1.31 -2.49 -31.17
C ASP A 166 -1.11 -2.30 -29.66
N PHE A 167 -0.19 -3.04 -29.08
CA PHE A 167 0.14 -2.87 -27.67
C PHE A 167 1.59 -3.19 -27.33
N VAL A 168 2.03 -2.60 -26.23
CA VAL A 168 3.26 -2.92 -25.51
C VAL A 168 2.90 -3.18 -24.06
N CYS A 169 3.40 -4.27 -23.49
CA CYS A 169 3.10 -4.72 -22.15
C CYS A 169 4.36 -5.21 -21.44
N LEU A 170 4.52 -4.81 -20.18
CA LEU A 170 5.49 -5.36 -19.23
C LEU A 170 4.70 -5.88 -18.02
N GLU A 171 4.91 -7.14 -17.67
CA GLU A 171 4.17 -7.82 -16.61
C GLU A 171 5.07 -8.74 -15.79
N LEU A 172 4.67 -9.00 -14.55
CA LEU A 172 5.09 -10.19 -13.81
C LEU A 172 4.13 -11.33 -14.16
N ARG A 173 4.71 -12.47 -14.51
CA ARG A 173 3.97 -13.72 -14.75
C ARG A 173 4.74 -14.88 -14.15
N GLU A 174 4.13 -15.54 -13.17
CA GLU A 174 4.72 -16.65 -12.40
C GLU A 174 6.10 -16.26 -11.82
N GLY A 175 6.22 -15.02 -11.33
CA GLY A 175 7.45 -14.45 -10.78
C GLY A 175 8.42 -13.91 -11.84
N HIS A 176 8.28 -14.26 -13.11
CA HIS A 176 9.16 -13.77 -14.16
C HIS A 176 8.70 -12.42 -14.70
N VAL A 177 9.66 -11.61 -15.13
CA VAL A 177 9.39 -10.40 -15.91
C VAL A 177 9.18 -10.81 -17.35
N VAL A 178 8.04 -10.41 -17.92
CA VAL A 178 7.65 -10.73 -19.29
C VAL A 178 7.36 -9.43 -20.02
N PHE A 179 8.02 -9.24 -21.16
CA PHE A 179 7.74 -8.16 -22.10
C PHE A 179 7.01 -8.73 -23.33
N ARG A 180 5.95 -8.05 -23.75
CA ARG A 180 5.16 -8.40 -24.93
C ARG A 180 4.92 -7.16 -25.78
N ILE A 181 5.00 -7.33 -27.09
CA ILE A 181 4.68 -6.30 -28.07
C ILE A 181 3.88 -6.93 -29.21
N ASN A 182 2.88 -6.22 -29.69
CA ASN A 182 2.09 -6.54 -30.88
C ASN A 182 1.88 -5.24 -31.66
N LEU A 183 2.27 -5.20 -32.93
CA LEU A 183 2.14 -4.04 -33.81
C LEU A 183 1.31 -4.38 -35.08
N GLY A 184 0.47 -5.42 -35.02
CA GLY A 184 -0.28 -5.93 -36.17
C GLY A 184 0.58 -6.76 -37.14
N ASP A 185 -0.03 -7.28 -38.21
CA ASP A 185 0.64 -7.90 -39.37
C ASP A 185 1.90 -8.75 -39.05
N ASP A 186 1.73 -9.79 -38.22
CA ASP A 186 2.79 -10.71 -37.77
C ASP A 186 3.96 -10.07 -36.99
N SER A 187 3.86 -8.79 -36.63
CA SER A 187 4.86 -8.04 -35.87
C SER A 187 4.64 -8.15 -34.37
N TYR A 188 4.87 -9.35 -33.81
CA TYR A 188 4.78 -9.63 -32.38
C TYR A 188 6.09 -10.18 -31.81
N ALA A 189 6.33 -9.91 -30.53
CA ALA A 189 7.44 -10.50 -29.80
C ALA A 189 7.11 -10.71 -28.32
N LEU A 190 7.71 -11.76 -27.74
CA LEU A 190 7.65 -12.06 -26.32
C LEU A 190 9.05 -12.33 -25.81
N VAL A 191 9.46 -11.63 -24.76
CA VAL A 191 10.74 -11.82 -24.09
C VAL A 191 10.49 -12.07 -22.61
N LYS A 192 11.05 -13.16 -22.07
CA LYS A 192 10.94 -13.56 -20.67
C LYS A 192 12.30 -13.48 -20.00
N SER A 193 12.36 -12.94 -18.78
CA SER A 193 13.60 -12.84 -18.03
C SER A 193 14.15 -14.21 -17.60
N LYS A 194 15.48 -14.31 -17.47
CA LYS A 194 16.17 -15.57 -17.13
C LYS A 194 16.09 -15.94 -15.65
N LYS A 195 16.02 -14.95 -14.76
CA LYS A 195 15.92 -15.19 -13.31
C LYS A 195 14.56 -15.84 -13.00
N SER A 196 14.57 -16.76 -12.04
CA SER A 196 13.42 -17.61 -11.68
C SER A 196 12.25 -16.84 -11.09
N SER A 197 12.50 -15.79 -10.29
CA SER A 197 11.45 -14.93 -9.77
C SER A 197 11.98 -13.57 -9.35
N TYR A 198 11.25 -12.50 -9.69
CA TYR A 198 11.43 -11.11 -9.25
C TYR A 198 10.42 -10.70 -8.16
N ALA A 199 9.52 -11.61 -7.79
CA ALA A 199 8.55 -11.43 -6.72
C ALA A 199 9.16 -11.81 -5.35
N ASP A 200 10.33 -11.23 -5.02
CA ASP A 200 11.12 -11.57 -3.83
C ASP A 200 11.17 -10.43 -2.79
N GLY A 201 10.37 -9.37 -2.97
CA GLY A 201 10.33 -8.20 -2.09
C GLY A 201 11.55 -7.28 -2.17
N ARG A 202 12.54 -7.60 -3.02
CA ARG A 202 13.72 -6.77 -3.24
C ARG A 202 13.50 -5.83 -4.42
N SER A 203 14.18 -4.69 -4.39
CA SER A 203 14.18 -3.76 -5.51
C SER A 203 14.95 -4.33 -6.70
N HIS A 204 14.34 -4.29 -7.89
CA HIS A 204 14.94 -4.68 -9.17
C HIS A 204 14.77 -3.56 -10.19
N THR A 205 15.83 -3.28 -10.93
CA THR A 205 15.76 -2.43 -12.12
C THR A 205 15.54 -3.28 -13.36
N VAL A 206 14.35 -3.18 -13.95
CA VAL A 206 14.01 -3.79 -15.23
C VAL A 206 14.20 -2.77 -16.33
N ARG A 207 14.88 -3.17 -17.41
CA ARG A 207 15.12 -2.32 -18.57
C ARG A 207 14.84 -3.07 -19.84
N VAL A 208 13.85 -2.60 -20.59
CA VAL A 208 13.55 -3.09 -21.93
C VAL A 208 14.12 -2.11 -22.95
N ILE A 209 14.93 -2.62 -23.87
CA ILE A 209 15.50 -1.82 -24.97
C ILE A 209 15.10 -2.47 -26.28
N ARG A 210 14.38 -1.72 -27.11
CA ARG A 210 14.13 -2.07 -28.51
C ARG A 210 15.11 -1.29 -29.38
N ASN A 211 15.86 -2.00 -30.21
CA ASN A 211 16.74 -1.46 -31.22
C ASN A 211 16.40 -2.12 -32.56
N TYR A 212 15.70 -1.39 -33.44
CA TYR A 212 15.09 -1.92 -34.66
C TYR A 212 14.20 -3.15 -34.41
N ASP A 213 14.64 -4.32 -34.87
CA ASP A 213 13.99 -5.63 -34.78
C ASP A 213 14.43 -6.44 -33.54
N LYS A 214 15.39 -5.93 -32.76
CA LYS A 214 15.93 -6.61 -31.58
C LYS A 214 15.36 -6.03 -30.29
N ILE A 215 15.05 -6.92 -29.36
CA ILE A 215 14.53 -6.59 -28.04
C ILE A 215 15.43 -7.22 -26.99
N HIS A 216 15.86 -6.40 -26.04
CA HIS A 216 16.66 -6.80 -24.89
C HIS A 216 15.86 -6.54 -23.62
N LEU A 217 15.81 -7.54 -22.74
CA LEU A 217 15.22 -7.51 -21.41
C LEU A 217 16.26 -7.94 -20.38
#